data_AF-A0A372QE64-F1
#
_entry.id   AF-A0A372QE64-F1
#
_cell.length_a   1.000
_cell.length_b   1.000
_cell.length_c   1.000
_cell.angle_alpha   90.00
_cell.angle_beta   90.00
_cell.angle_gamma   90.00
#
_symmetry.space_group_name_H-M   'P 1'
#
loop_
_entity.id
_entity.type
_entity.pdbx_description
1 polymer ?
#
loop_
_entity_poly.entity_id
_entity_poly.type
_entity_poly.pdbx_seq_one_letter_code
_entity_poly.pdbx_strand_id
1 'polypeptide(L)' 'MINRNVIYEINECVSTGKETNVYHVITEDGNHRAIKVYKTSILVFKDRDRYVTGEFRFRHVIVNIIQEKWLNYGRKKK' A
#
# COMPACT_ATOMS: atom_id res chain seq x y z
N MET A 1 -5.41 -4.18 -12.73
CA MET A 1 -5.73 -2.79 -13.13
C MET A 1 -5.42 -2.57 -14.61
N ILE A 2 -4.28 -3.04 -15.12
CA ILE A 2 -3.95 -2.97 -16.56
C ILE A 2 -4.90 -3.83 -17.41
N ASN A 3 -5.02 -5.14 -17.16
CA ASN A 3 -5.95 -6.02 -17.90
C ASN A 3 -7.46 -5.71 -17.69
N ARG A 4 -7.78 -4.71 -16.86
CA ARG A 4 -9.16 -4.24 -16.67
C ARG A 4 -9.36 -2.86 -17.32
N ASN A 5 -8.43 -2.40 -18.16
CA ASN A 5 -8.37 -1.08 -18.78
C ASN A 5 -8.54 0.11 -17.81
N VAL A 6 -8.19 -0.07 -16.53
CA VAL A 6 -8.21 1.04 -15.56
C VAL A 6 -6.95 1.90 -15.68
N ILE A 7 -5.85 1.29 -16.15
CA ILE A 7 -4.57 1.95 -16.40
C ILE A 7 -4.15 1.51 -17.79
N TYR A 8 -3.73 2.46 -18.62
CA TYR A 8 -3.20 2.17 -19.94
C TYR A 8 -1.66 2.08 -19.88
N GLU A 9 -1.01 3.09 -19.32
CA GLU A 9 0.45 3.15 -19.23
C GLU A 9 0.90 3.59 -17.83
N ILE A 10 1.97 2.96 -17.33
CA ILE A 10 2.66 3.35 -16.09
C ILE A 10 4.01 3.93 -16.48
N ASN A 11 4.21 5.19 -16.11
CA ASN A 11 5.42 5.95 -16.42
C ASN A 11 6.38 5.96 -15.22
N GLU A 12 7.22 6.98 -15.18
CA GLU A 12 8.20 7.20 -14.13
C GLU A 12 7.63 7.34 -12.71
N CYS A 13 8.52 7.09 -11.76
CA CYS A 13 8.27 7.31 -10.35
C CYS A 13 8.33 8.82 -10.06
N VAL A 14 7.19 9.38 -9.64
CA VAL A 14 7.06 10.80 -9.29
C VAL A 14 7.64 11.05 -7.90
N SER A 15 7.42 10.13 -6.96
CA SER A 15 7.89 10.31 -5.59
C SER A 15 8.17 8.96 -4.92
N THR A 16 9.28 8.90 -4.20
CA THR A 16 9.61 7.77 -3.32
C THR A 16 9.53 8.22 -1.87
N GLY A 17 8.84 7.44 -1.05
CA GLY A 17 8.69 7.68 0.37
C GLY A 17 9.06 6.47 1.21
N LYS A 18 9.11 6.68 2.54
CA LYS A 18 9.36 5.61 3.52
C LYS A 18 8.38 4.46 3.37
N GLU A 19 7.11 4.77 3.13
CA GLU A 19 6.02 3.78 3.20
C GLU A 19 5.33 3.52 1.87
N THR A 20 5.60 4.35 0.87
CA THR A 20 4.86 4.36 -0.38
C THR A 20 5.71 4.94 -1.49
N ASN A 21 5.48 4.47 -2.70
CA ASN A 21 5.95 5.11 -3.92
C ASN A 21 4.74 5.65 -4.69
N VAL A 22 4.92 6.73 -5.43
CA VAL A 22 3.89 7.33 -6.28
C VAL A 22 4.38 7.31 -7.72
N TYR A 23 3.56 6.75 -8.61
CA TYR A 23 3.83 6.63 -10.04
C TYR A 23 2.88 7.50 -10.84
N HIS A 24 3.38 8.09 -11.91
CA HIS A 24 2.56 8.76 -12.90
C HIS A 24 1.99 7.71 -13.85
N VAL A 25 0.68 7.80 -14.14
CA VAL A 25 0.02 6.90 -15.07
C VAL A 25 -0.90 7.64 -16.02
N ILE A 26 -1.06 7.08 -17.21
CA ILE A 26 -1.97 7.58 -18.23
C ILE A 26 -3.09 6.56 -18.42
N THR A 27 -4.31 7.07 -18.58
CA THR A 27 -5.51 6.28 -18.90
C THR A 27 -5.73 6.20 -20.40
N GLU A 28 -6.61 5.31 -20.85
CA GLU A 28 -6.90 5.12 -22.27
C GLU A 28 -7.40 6.42 -22.94
N ASP A 29 -8.12 7.26 -22.20
CA ASP A 29 -8.58 8.59 -22.65
C ASP A 29 -7.48 9.66 -22.69
N GLY A 30 -6.22 9.32 -22.41
CA GLY A 30 -5.10 10.26 -22.31
C GLY A 30 -5.06 11.07 -21.00
N ASN A 31 -5.98 10.84 -20.05
CA ASN A 31 -5.99 11.56 -18.79
C ASN A 31 -4.87 11.09 -17.84
N HIS A 32 -4.23 12.05 -17.18
CA HIS A 32 -3.16 11.84 -16.21
C HIS A 32 -3.70 11.47 -14.82
N ARG A 33 -3.15 10.43 -14.20
CA ARG A 33 -3.46 10.04 -12.80
C ARG A 33 -2.19 9.67 -12.04
N ALA A 34 -2.31 9.60 -10.71
CA ALA A 34 -1.25 9.15 -9.82
C ALA A 34 -1.64 7.84 -9.14
N ILE A 35 -0.71 6.89 -9.08
CA ILE A 35 -0.88 5.64 -8.34
C ILE A 35 0.04 5.62 -7.14
N LYS A 36 -0.56 5.50 -5.96
CA LYS A 36 0.14 5.36 -4.70
C LYS A 36 0.25 3.89 -4.32
N VAL A 37 1.46 3.33 -4.42
CA VAL A 37 1.75 1.93 -4.08
C VAL A 37 2.39 1.87 -2.69
N TYR A 38 1.70 1.24 -1.74
CA TYR A 38 2.21 1.05 -0.38
C TYR A 38 3.15 -0.17 -0.30
N LYS A 39 4.30 0.00 0.35
CA LYS A 39 5.31 -1.07 0.54
C LYS A 39 4.78 -2.13 1.50
N THR A 40 4.90 -3.41 1.13
CA THR A 40 4.39 -4.56 1.93
C THR A 40 5.48 -5.25 2.75
N SER A 41 6.73 -5.28 2.27
CA SER A 41 7.81 -6.12 2.83
C SER A 41 8.95 -5.36 3.51
N ILE A 42 8.97 -4.03 3.50
CA ILE A 42 10.04 -3.23 4.13
C ILE A 42 9.46 -1.97 4.80
N LEU A 43 8.90 -2.17 5.99
CA LEU A 43 8.73 -1.12 6.98
C LEU A 43 9.23 -1.69 8.31
N VAL A 44 10.12 -0.96 8.99
CA VAL A 44 10.31 -1.12 10.42
C VAL A 44 8.97 -0.73 11.05
N PHE A 45 8.12 -1.72 11.28
CA PHE A 45 6.69 -1.66 11.61
C PHE A 45 6.39 -1.08 13.01
N LYS A 46 7.33 -0.33 13.60
CA LYS A 46 7.29 0.04 15.01
C LYS A 46 6.29 1.15 15.35
N ASP A 47 5.96 2.03 14.40
CA ASP A 47 5.20 3.26 14.73
C ASP A 47 3.76 3.31 14.20
N ARG A 48 3.32 2.37 13.34
CA ARG A 48 1.95 2.43 12.78
C ARG A 48 0.85 2.23 13.81
N ASP A 49 1.12 1.41 14.84
CA ASP A 49 0.15 1.15 15.90
C ASP A 49 -0.28 2.46 16.59
N ARG A 50 0.67 3.37 16.86
CA ARG A 50 0.38 4.67 17.45
C ARG A 50 -0.57 5.55 16.62
N TYR A 51 -0.57 5.40 15.29
CA TYR A 51 -1.43 6.21 14.41
C TYR A 51 -2.83 5.61 14.19
N VAL A 52 -3.06 4.43 14.77
CA VAL A 52 -4.23 3.61 14.50
C VAL A 52 -4.98 3.31 15.80
N THR A 53 -4.25 3.08 16.88
CA THR A 53 -4.78 2.78 18.21
C THR A 53 -5.57 3.97 18.74
N GLY A 54 -6.85 3.75 19.05
CA GLY A 54 -7.79 4.76 19.55
C GLY A 54 -8.79 5.27 18.52
N GLU A 55 -8.51 5.14 17.22
CA GLU A 55 -9.37 5.63 16.14
C GLU A 55 -10.58 4.71 15.93
N PHE A 56 -11.80 5.25 15.97
CA PHE A 56 -13.04 4.48 15.92
C PHE A 56 -13.21 3.69 14.61
N ARG A 57 -12.75 4.24 13.48
CA ARG A 57 -12.93 3.65 12.14
C ARG A 57 -12.19 2.33 11.96
N PHE A 58 -11.19 2.08 12.78
CA PHE A 58 -10.26 0.97 12.59
C PHE A 58 -10.35 -0.12 13.66
N ARG A 59 -11.21 0.04 14.66
CA ARG A 59 -11.34 -0.91 15.79
C ARG A 59 -11.79 -2.31 15.36
N HIS A 60 -12.60 -2.43 14.32
CA HIS A 60 -13.17 -3.71 13.87
C HIS A 60 -12.34 -4.44 12.79
N VAL A 61 -11.62 -3.69 11.95
CA VAL A 61 -10.97 -4.24 10.74
C VAL A 61 -9.52 -4.66 11.00
N ILE A 62 -8.85 -3.98 11.94
CA ILE A 62 -7.40 -4.12 12.11
C ILE A 62 -7.02 -5.38 12.89
N VAL A 63 -7.91 -5.88 13.75
CA VAL A 63 -7.67 -7.11 14.52
C VAL A 63 -7.42 -8.32 13.60
N ASN A 64 -8.15 -8.43 12.49
CA ASN A 64 -8.05 -9.59 11.59
C ASN A 64 -6.88 -9.49 10.59
N ILE A 65 -6.57 -8.29 10.08
CA ILE A 65 -5.53 -8.09 9.05
C ILE A 65 -4.12 -8.15 9.67
N ILE A 66 -3.97 -7.67 10.90
CA ILE A 66 -2.71 -7.74 11.63
C ILE A 66 -2.36 -9.22 11.91
N GLN A 67 -3.30 -10.02 12.42
CA GLN A 67 -3.04 -11.42 12.76
C GLN A 67 -2.45 -12.22 11.58
N GLU A 68 -3.02 -12.11 10.38
CA GLU A 68 -2.54 -12.84 9.20
C GLU A 68 -1.19 -12.32 8.67
N LYS A 69 -0.97 -11.01 8.66
CA LYS A 69 0.32 -10.44 8.20
C LYS A 69 1.46 -10.77 9.16
N TRP A 70 1.22 -10.77 10.47
CA TRP A 70 2.23 -11.12 11.48
C TRP A 70 2.53 -12.62 11.48
N LEU A 71 1.52 -13.50 11.33
CA LEU A 71 1.74 -14.95 11.17
C LEU A 71 2.60 -15.26 9.92
N ASN A 72 2.32 -14.61 8.80
CA ASN A 72 3.05 -14.85 7.55
C ASN A 72 4.46 -14.25 7.56
N TYR A 73 4.69 -13.14 8.27
CA TYR A 73 6.03 -12.58 8.46
C TYR A 73 6.91 -13.48 9.35
N GLY A 74 6.34 -14.06 10.42
CA GLY A 74 7.04 -15.01 11.29
C GLY A 74 7.41 -16.32 10.57
N ARG A 75 6.61 -16.77 9.60
CA ARG A 75 6.84 -18.00 8.83
C ARG A 75 7.91 -17.87 7.72
N LYS A 76 8.19 -16.66 7.22
CA LYS A 76 9.22 -16.40 6.19
C LYS A 76 10.65 -16.25 6.75
N LYS A 77 10.83 -16.26 8.06
CA LYS A 77 12.14 -16.16 8.74
C LYS A 77 12.63 -17.47 9.38
N LYS A 78 11.99 -18.60 9.08
CA LYS A 78 12.48 -19.95 9.39
C LYS A 78 12.94 -20.65 8.13
#